data_AF-A0AAX3SJ93-F1
#
_entry.id   AF-A0AAX3SJ93-F1
#
_cell.length_a   1.000
_cell.length_b   1.000
_cell.length_c   1.000
_cell.angle_alpha   90.00
_cell.angle_beta   90.00
_cell.angle_gamma   90.00
#
_symmetry.space_group_name_H-M   'P 1'
#
loop_
_entity.id
_entity.type
_entity.pdbx_description
1 polymer ?
#
loop_
_entity_poly.entity_id
_entity_poly.type
_entity_poly.pdbx_seq_one_letter_code
_entity_poly.pdbx_strand_id
1 'polypeptide(L)'
;MLVDVRPAQHRRATPVAQALQMDLPQLQGKRFLMQEEVILLGTGLDHADLDSACRQLRSQGFGRVKALLGGAAVALHPTASARLQDLSASDWIASLGQGIEWTVLSLSKALDAAPAVQSPVDEQQTHRLLATHDLAIQLNAMASGKARSDQPGGPASRALVVIADASTEPELRARLAAQRASLGERPDAVPVYWLLGGWQAYQAQVASMQAIGTTAGHRLQAACGRF
;
A
#
# COMPACT_ATOMS: atom_id res chain seq x y z
N MET A 1 1.34 -23.54 -1.98
CA MET A 1 0.13 -23.11 -2.70
C MET A 1 -0.15 -21.64 -2.42
N LEU A 2 -0.37 -20.84 -3.47
CA LEU A 2 -0.67 -19.41 -3.34
C LEU A 2 -2.19 -19.19 -3.25
N VAL A 3 -2.66 -18.39 -2.29
CA VAL A 3 -4.08 -18.11 -2.07
C VAL A 3 -4.32 -16.60 -2.08
N ASP A 4 -5.09 -16.12 -3.06
CA ASP A 4 -5.43 -14.70 -3.20
C ASP A 4 -6.63 -14.33 -2.31
N VAL A 5 -6.30 -13.69 -1.18
CA VAL A 5 -7.25 -13.28 -0.14
C VAL A 5 -7.61 -11.80 -0.20
N ARG A 6 -7.14 -11.08 -1.22
CA ARG A 6 -7.47 -9.65 -1.43
C ARG A 6 -8.97 -9.44 -1.57
N PRO A 7 -9.51 -8.26 -1.24
CA PRO A 7 -10.91 -7.95 -1.50
C PRO A 7 -11.31 -8.23 -2.95
N ALA A 8 -12.53 -8.74 -3.17
CA ALA A 8 -12.98 -9.21 -4.48
C ALA A 8 -12.80 -8.19 -5.62
N GLN A 9 -12.95 -6.89 -5.33
CA GLN A 9 -12.71 -5.81 -6.29
C GLN A 9 -11.27 -5.83 -6.83
N HIS A 10 -10.26 -6.03 -5.98
CA HIS A 10 -8.85 -6.06 -6.36
C HIS A 10 -8.54 -7.29 -7.20
N ARG A 11 -9.08 -8.46 -6.83
CA ARG A 11 -8.91 -9.71 -7.59
C ARG A 11 -9.50 -9.62 -9.00
N ARG A 12 -10.65 -8.95 -9.15
CA ARG A 12 -11.29 -8.74 -10.45
C ARG A 12 -10.51 -7.76 -11.33
N ALA A 13 -10.02 -6.67 -10.74
CA ALA A 13 -9.27 -5.66 -11.48
C ALA A 13 -7.90 -6.18 -11.94
N THR A 14 -7.22 -6.96 -11.09
CA THR A 14 -5.87 -7.48 -11.36
C THR A 14 -5.73 -8.94 -10.92
N PRO A 15 -6.24 -9.90 -11.72
CA PRO A 15 -6.16 -11.32 -11.37
C PRO A 15 -4.71 -11.81 -11.31
N VAL A 16 -4.33 -12.50 -10.23
CA VAL A 16 -3.01 -13.15 -10.14
C VAL A 16 -3.13 -14.57 -10.67
N ALA A 17 -2.38 -14.89 -11.72
CA ALA A 17 -2.37 -16.22 -12.31
C ALA A 17 -1.88 -17.26 -11.29
N GLN A 18 -2.45 -18.47 -11.33
CA GLN A 18 -2.07 -19.61 -10.48
C GLN A 18 -2.33 -19.42 -8.97
N ALA A 19 -2.92 -18.30 -8.55
CA ALA A 19 -3.40 -18.11 -7.18
C ALA A 19 -4.83 -18.65 -7.03
N LEU A 20 -5.06 -19.45 -6.00
CA LEU A 20 -6.40 -19.89 -5.64
C LEU A 20 -7.16 -18.72 -5.02
N GLN A 21 -8.21 -18.23 -5.67
CA GLN A 21 -8.97 -17.07 -5.20
C GLN A 21 -10.01 -17.50 -4.15
N MET A 22 -9.89 -16.98 -2.93
CA MET A 22 -10.90 -17.16 -1.88
C MET A 22 -10.74 -16.11 -0.79
N ASP A 23 -11.82 -15.80 -0.09
CA ASP A 23 -11.75 -14.91 1.07
C ASP A 23 -11.23 -15.67 2.30
N LEU A 24 -10.64 -14.94 3.26
CA LEU A 24 -10.11 -15.52 4.50
C LEU A 24 -11.10 -16.44 5.24
N PRO A 25 -12.40 -16.08 5.41
CA PRO A 25 -13.36 -16.98 6.06
C PRO A 25 -13.56 -18.30 5.31
N GLN A 26 -13.48 -18.28 3.97
CA GLN A 26 -13.62 -19.48 3.16
C GLN A 26 -12.43 -20.42 3.32
N LEU A 27 -11.23 -19.86 3.51
CA LEU A 27 -9.99 -20.60 3.74
C LEU A 27 -10.03 -21.39 5.06
N GLN A 28 -10.54 -20.80 6.14
CA GLN A 28 -10.56 -21.41 7.48
C GLN A 28 -11.24 -22.80 7.51
N GLY A 29 -12.23 -23.01 6.65
CA GLY A 29 -12.94 -24.29 6.53
C GLY A 29 -12.25 -25.37 5.68
N LYS A 30 -11.11 -25.08 5.04
CA LYS A 30 -10.49 -25.98 4.05
C LYS A 30 -9.44 -26.90 4.69
N ARG A 31 -9.91 -27.98 5.33
CA ARG A 31 -9.04 -28.96 6.01
C ARG A 31 -7.92 -29.55 5.15
N PHE A 32 -8.15 -29.74 3.85
CA PHE A 32 -7.11 -30.27 2.94
C PHE A 32 -5.90 -29.34 2.82
N LEU A 33 -6.04 -28.06 3.16
CA LEU A 33 -4.97 -27.07 3.15
C LEU A 33 -4.18 -26.99 4.45
N MET A 34 -4.64 -27.64 5.53
CA MET A 34 -3.98 -27.56 6.83
C MET A 34 -2.58 -28.18 6.83
N GLN A 35 -2.39 -29.20 5.98
CA GLN A 35 -1.11 -29.88 5.81
C GLN A 35 -0.24 -29.24 4.71
N GLU A 36 -0.81 -28.38 3.87
CA GLU A 36 -0.09 -27.74 2.76
C GLU A 36 0.71 -26.53 3.23
N GLU A 37 1.75 -26.16 2.46
CA GLU A 37 2.29 -24.81 2.59
C GLU A 37 1.34 -23.83 1.91
N VAL A 38 0.72 -22.94 2.69
CA VAL A 38 -0.23 -21.93 2.24
C VAL A 38 0.44 -20.56 2.30
N ILE A 39 0.55 -19.90 1.16
CA ILE A 39 1.05 -18.52 1.05
C ILE A 39 -0.15 -17.62 0.78
N LEU A 40 -0.50 -16.78 1.76
CA LEU A 40 -1.55 -15.79 1.63
C LEU A 40 -1.05 -14.60 0.82
N LEU A 41 -1.82 -14.23 -0.19
CA LEU A 41 -1.58 -13.09 -1.05
C LEU A 41 -2.57 -11.98 -0.71
N GLY A 42 -2.06 -10.95 -0.04
CA GLY A 42 -2.78 -9.70 0.27
C GLY A 42 -2.55 -8.62 -0.79
N THR A 43 -3.00 -7.40 -0.50
CA THR A 43 -2.74 -6.23 -1.37
C THR A 43 -1.28 -5.82 -1.30
N GLY A 44 -0.58 -6.17 -0.21
CA GLY A 44 0.77 -5.68 0.09
C GLY A 44 0.74 -4.40 0.92
N LEU A 45 -0.45 -3.93 1.28
CA LEU A 45 -0.70 -2.77 2.14
C LEU A 45 -1.37 -3.17 3.48
N ASP A 46 -1.74 -4.44 3.61
CA ASP A 46 -2.61 -5.05 4.60
C ASP A 46 -1.84 -5.99 5.56
N HIS A 47 -0.58 -5.64 5.90
CA HIS A 47 0.32 -6.53 6.63
C HIS A 47 -0.22 -6.93 8.02
N ALA A 48 -0.70 -5.97 8.82
CA ALA A 48 -1.21 -6.27 10.16
C ALA A 48 -2.41 -7.24 10.11
N ASP A 49 -3.33 -7.02 9.17
CA ASP A 49 -4.48 -7.90 8.96
C ASP A 49 -4.05 -9.29 8.49
N LEU A 50 -3.12 -9.40 7.53
CA LEU A 50 -2.60 -10.70 7.07
C LEU A 50 -1.82 -11.45 8.16
N ASP A 51 -1.04 -10.74 8.97
CA ASP A 51 -0.31 -11.32 10.08
C ASP A 51 -1.26 -11.87 11.15
N SER A 52 -2.33 -11.13 11.44
CA SER A 52 -3.41 -11.58 12.31
C SER A 52 -4.09 -12.83 11.75
N ALA A 53 -4.42 -12.82 10.46
CA ALA A 53 -5.00 -13.97 9.77
C ALA A 53 -4.07 -15.20 9.78
N CYS A 54 -2.77 -15.02 9.57
CA CYS A 54 -1.78 -16.09 9.67
C CYS A 54 -1.75 -16.70 11.07
N ARG A 55 -1.73 -15.87 12.13
CA ARG A 55 -1.79 -16.35 13.52
C ARG A 55 -3.08 -17.11 13.80
N GLN A 56 -4.21 -16.59 13.35
CA GLN A 56 -5.51 -17.23 13.51
C GLN A 56 -5.55 -18.61 12.80
N LEU A 57 -5.13 -18.70 11.54
CA LEU A 57 -5.11 -19.96 10.79
C LEU A 57 -4.18 -20.99 11.44
N ARG A 58 -3.01 -20.56 11.95
CA ARG A 58 -2.10 -21.45 12.69
C ARG A 58 -2.77 -22.00 13.96
N SER A 59 -3.51 -21.17 14.70
CA SER A 59 -4.29 -21.63 15.87
C SER A 59 -5.38 -22.64 15.52
N GLN A 60 -5.85 -22.64 14.27
CA GLN A 60 -6.86 -23.56 13.75
C GLN A 60 -6.26 -24.86 13.15
N GLY A 61 -4.95 -25.03 13.22
CA GLY A 61 -4.26 -26.25 12.77
C GLY A 61 -3.60 -26.17 11.40
N PHE A 62 -3.56 -24.99 10.76
CA PHE A 62 -2.77 -24.82 9.55
C PHE A 62 -1.28 -24.71 9.89
N GLY A 63 -0.53 -25.79 9.65
CA GLY A 63 0.85 -25.91 10.13
C GLY A 63 1.87 -25.04 9.40
N ARG A 64 1.58 -24.64 8.15
CA ARG A 64 2.54 -23.96 7.26
C ARG A 64 1.91 -22.77 6.51
N VAL A 65 1.38 -21.80 7.26
CA VAL A 65 0.84 -20.55 6.67
C VAL A 65 1.88 -19.45 6.70
N LYS A 66 2.03 -18.73 5.59
CA LYS A 66 2.89 -17.54 5.43
C LYS A 66 2.12 -16.46 4.68
N ALA A 67 2.50 -15.19 4.84
CA ALA A 67 2.02 -14.10 3.99
C ALA A 67 3.11 -13.73 2.97
N LEU A 68 2.71 -13.40 1.74
CA LEU A 68 3.65 -12.89 0.74
C LEU A 68 3.93 -11.41 1.00
N LEU A 69 5.15 -11.09 1.38
CA LEU A 69 5.62 -9.71 1.54
C LEU A 69 5.51 -8.97 0.21
N GLY A 70 4.96 -7.75 0.23
CA GLY A 70 4.69 -6.97 -0.98
C GLY A 70 3.47 -7.40 -1.79
N GLY A 71 2.76 -8.45 -1.36
CA GLY A 71 1.43 -8.82 -1.84
C GLY A 71 1.32 -9.02 -3.35
N ALA A 72 0.16 -8.66 -3.91
CA ALA A 72 -0.16 -8.86 -5.32
C ALA A 72 0.77 -8.13 -6.29
N ALA A 73 1.37 -7.01 -5.90
CA ALA A 73 2.32 -6.31 -6.75
C ALA A 73 3.50 -7.23 -7.11
N VAL A 74 4.11 -7.88 -6.10
CA VAL A 74 5.23 -8.81 -6.29
C VAL A 74 4.79 -10.09 -7.01
N ALA A 75 3.56 -10.57 -6.78
CA ALA A 75 3.07 -11.77 -7.46
C ALA A 75 2.77 -11.54 -8.96
N LEU A 76 2.26 -10.36 -9.32
CA LEU A 76 1.98 -9.99 -10.71
C LEU A 76 3.25 -9.64 -11.49
N HIS A 77 4.19 -8.99 -10.80
CA HIS A 77 5.49 -8.69 -11.35
C HIS A 77 6.53 -9.04 -10.28
N PRO A 78 7.28 -10.15 -10.45
CA PRO A 78 8.33 -10.56 -9.51
C PRO A 78 9.38 -9.46 -9.24
N THR A 79 9.42 -8.45 -10.09
CA THR A 79 10.31 -7.27 -10.00
C THR A 79 9.59 -5.98 -9.57
N ALA A 80 8.34 -6.06 -9.10
CA ALA A 80 7.52 -4.92 -8.68
C ALA A 80 8.11 -4.11 -7.53
N SER A 81 8.92 -4.72 -6.66
CA SER A 81 9.62 -4.00 -5.59
C SER A 81 10.56 -2.92 -6.14
N ALA A 82 11.04 -3.08 -7.38
CA ALA A 82 11.88 -2.10 -8.06
C ALA A 82 11.10 -1.02 -8.84
N ARG A 83 9.78 -1.18 -9.03
CA ARG A 83 8.95 -0.28 -9.84
C ARG A 83 8.21 0.72 -8.97
N LEU A 84 7.96 1.89 -9.56
CA LEU A 84 7.04 2.86 -8.99
C LEU A 84 5.62 2.28 -9.07
N GLN A 85 5.00 2.09 -7.92
CA GLN A 85 3.65 1.53 -7.83
C GLN A 85 2.63 2.64 -7.64
N ASP A 86 1.50 2.53 -8.31
CA ASP A 86 0.40 3.46 -8.10
C ASP A 86 -0.27 3.19 -6.77
N LEU A 87 -0.58 4.26 -6.06
CA LEU A 87 -1.28 4.20 -4.79
C LEU A 87 -2.40 5.23 -4.77
N SER A 88 -3.64 4.77 -4.56
CA SER A 88 -4.77 5.66 -4.39
C SER A 88 -4.75 6.27 -2.98
N ALA A 89 -5.37 7.44 -2.81
CA ALA A 89 -5.54 8.06 -1.50
C ALA A 89 -6.31 7.16 -0.52
N SER A 90 -7.33 6.44 -0.99
CA SER A 90 -8.12 5.52 -0.15
C SER A 90 -7.29 4.33 0.31
N ASP A 91 -6.50 3.72 -0.58
CA ASP A 91 -5.67 2.56 -0.22
C ASP A 91 -4.54 2.98 0.72
N TRP A 92 -3.94 4.16 0.50
CA TRP A 92 -2.92 4.68 1.40
C TRP A 92 -3.49 4.93 2.80
N ILE A 93 -4.62 5.63 2.91
CA ILE A 93 -5.27 5.87 4.21
C ILE A 93 -5.63 4.56 4.90
N ALA A 94 -6.17 3.58 4.17
CA ALA A 94 -6.51 2.27 4.73
C ALA A 94 -5.28 1.49 5.22
N SER A 95 -4.11 1.76 4.64
CA SER A 95 -2.83 1.15 5.01
C SER A 95 -2.14 1.83 6.21
N LEU A 96 -2.59 3.02 6.63
CA LEU A 96 -2.03 3.69 7.80
C LEU A 96 -2.34 2.85 9.05
N GLY A 97 -1.31 2.53 9.83
CA GLY A 97 -1.42 1.65 11.00
C GLY A 97 -1.46 0.15 10.67
N GLN A 98 -1.36 -0.26 9.40
CA GLN A 98 -1.34 -1.68 8.99
C GLN A 98 0.06 -2.31 9.09
N GLY A 99 0.89 -1.87 10.04
CA GLY A 99 2.25 -2.40 10.23
C GLY A 99 3.26 -1.96 9.16
N ILE A 100 2.92 -0.92 8.38
CA ILE A 100 3.85 -0.27 7.45
C ILE A 100 4.36 1.04 8.06
N GLU A 101 5.67 1.16 8.18
CA GLU A 101 6.34 2.41 8.47
C GLU A 101 6.47 3.23 7.18
N TRP A 102 5.62 4.24 7.05
CA TRP A 102 5.59 5.13 5.88
C TRP A 102 6.62 6.25 6.02
N THR A 103 7.32 6.52 4.93
CA THR A 103 8.10 7.75 4.76
C THR A 103 7.53 8.51 3.56
N VAL A 104 7.11 9.75 3.79
CA VAL A 104 6.57 10.64 2.74
C VAL A 104 7.71 11.40 2.09
N LEU A 105 7.70 11.40 0.76
CA LEU A 105 8.64 12.14 -0.07
C LEU A 105 7.86 13.22 -0.84
N SER A 106 7.92 14.45 -0.33
CA SER A 106 7.14 15.57 -0.84
C SER A 106 7.83 16.24 -2.03
N LEU A 107 7.14 16.27 -3.16
CA LEU A 107 7.35 17.17 -4.29
C LEU A 107 6.25 18.25 -4.35
N SER A 108 5.41 18.33 -3.31
CA SER A 108 4.19 19.14 -3.26
C SER A 108 4.45 20.40 -2.42
N LYS A 109 4.26 21.57 -3.02
CA LYS A 109 4.31 22.83 -2.28
C LYS A 109 3.14 22.96 -1.32
N ALA A 110 1.98 22.43 -1.70
CA ALA A 110 0.79 22.48 -0.87
C ALA A 110 0.94 21.62 0.40
N LEU A 111 1.54 20.43 0.29
CA LEU A 111 1.89 19.59 1.43
C LEU A 111 2.94 20.25 2.32
N ASP A 112 3.99 20.81 1.72
CA ASP A 112 5.08 21.47 2.46
C ASP A 112 4.59 22.68 3.29
N ALA A 113 3.49 23.30 2.90
CA ALA A 113 2.82 24.39 3.60
C ALA A 113 1.64 23.93 4.47
N ALA A 114 1.29 22.64 4.46
CA ALA A 114 0.15 22.12 5.19
C ALA A 114 0.43 22.05 6.71
N PRO A 115 -0.55 22.33 7.57
CA PRO A 115 -0.42 22.10 9.00
C PRO A 115 -0.18 20.62 9.33
N ALA A 116 0.64 20.34 10.35
CA ALA A 116 0.96 18.97 10.77
C ALA A 116 -0.28 18.09 11.03
N VAL A 117 -1.37 18.68 11.54
CA VAL A 117 -2.63 17.94 11.83
C VAL A 117 -3.33 17.38 10.58
N GLN A 118 -3.01 17.91 9.40
CA GLN A 118 -3.55 17.45 8.12
C GLN A 118 -2.62 16.42 7.46
N SER A 119 -1.38 16.28 7.93
CA SER A 119 -0.42 15.31 7.39
C SER A 119 -0.78 13.90 7.86
N PRO A 120 -0.78 12.91 6.96
CA PRO A 120 -1.05 11.50 7.29
C PRO A 120 0.08 10.82 8.08
N VAL A 121 1.26 11.42 8.10
CA VAL A 121 2.45 10.92 8.82
C VAL A 121 3.10 12.06 9.59
N ASP A 122 3.90 11.70 10.61
CA ASP A 122 4.63 12.67 11.41
C ASP A 122 5.60 13.50 10.55
N GLU A 123 5.90 14.74 10.97
CA GLU A 123 6.80 15.63 10.25
C GLU A 123 8.20 15.01 10.06
N GLN A 124 8.67 14.24 11.05
CA GLN A 124 9.94 13.52 11.00
C GLN A 124 9.99 12.43 9.92
N GLN A 125 8.82 11.97 9.45
CA GLN A 125 8.68 10.97 8.40
C GLN A 125 8.45 11.63 7.02
N THR A 126 8.40 12.95 6.95
CA THR A 126 8.24 13.71 5.70
C THR A 126 9.57 14.33 5.27
N HIS A 127 10.01 14.00 4.06
CA HIS A 127 11.21 14.59 3.45
C HIS A 127 10.85 15.35 2.19
N ARG A 128 11.34 16.58 2.09
CA ARG A 128 11.19 17.39 0.89
C ARG A 128 12.16 16.93 -0.19
N LEU A 129 11.65 16.76 -1.39
CA LEU A 129 12.42 16.45 -2.59
C LEU A 129 12.41 17.63 -3.56
N LEU A 130 13.47 17.70 -4.36
CA LEU A 130 13.52 18.60 -5.50
C LEU A 130 13.29 17.81 -6.78
N ALA A 131 12.41 18.32 -7.63
CA ALA A 131 12.04 17.72 -8.90
C ALA A 131 13.15 17.88 -9.98
N THR A 132 14.37 17.44 -9.68
CA THR A 132 15.56 17.52 -10.54
C THR A 132 15.62 16.40 -11.58
N HIS A 133 16.57 16.49 -12.52
CA HIS A 133 16.84 15.44 -13.52
C HIS A 133 17.27 14.11 -12.89
N ASP A 134 17.85 14.12 -11.68
CA ASP A 134 18.33 12.91 -10.99
C ASP A 134 17.33 12.37 -9.95
N LEU A 135 16.05 12.76 -10.02
CA LEU A 135 15.02 12.38 -9.05
C LEU A 135 14.94 10.85 -8.87
N ALA A 136 15.01 10.08 -9.96
CA ALA A 136 14.98 8.63 -9.88
C ALA A 136 16.19 8.04 -9.14
N ILE A 137 17.39 8.63 -9.31
CA ILE A 137 18.60 8.22 -8.59
C ILE A 137 18.45 8.50 -7.09
N GLN A 138 17.95 9.69 -6.74
CA GLN A 138 17.68 10.06 -5.35
C GLN A 138 16.68 9.11 -4.69
N LEU A 139 15.57 8.81 -5.36
CA LEU A 139 14.56 7.87 -4.86
C LEU A 139 15.13 6.46 -4.66
N ASN A 140 15.95 5.98 -5.60
CA ASN A 140 16.61 4.67 -5.45
C ASN A 140 17.58 4.64 -4.28
N ALA A 141 18.36 5.70 -4.08
CA ALA A 141 19.29 5.81 -2.95
C ALA A 141 18.53 5.80 -1.61
N MET A 142 17.42 6.53 -1.51
CA MET A 142 16.57 6.54 -0.31
C MET A 142 15.93 5.17 -0.06
N ALA A 143 15.39 4.54 -1.10
CA ALA A 143 14.75 3.24 -0.99
C ALA A 143 15.73 2.15 -0.53
N SER A 144 16.94 2.13 -1.09
CA SER A 144 18.00 1.21 -0.66
C SER A 144 18.54 1.55 0.74
N GLY A 145 18.62 2.84 1.09
CA GLY A 145 19.04 3.28 2.43
C GLY A 145 18.09 2.78 3.52
N LYS A 146 16.77 2.91 3.30
CA LYS A 146 15.72 2.44 4.22
C LYS A 146 15.68 0.91 4.32
N ALA A 147 16.00 0.19 3.25
CA ALA A 147 16.12 -1.27 3.28
C ALA A 147 17.29 -1.74 4.14
N ARG A 148 18.44 -1.04 4.09
CA ARG A 148 19.64 -1.39 4.89
C ARG A 148 19.50 -1.09 6.38
N SER A 149 18.64 -0.14 6.76
CA SER A 149 18.29 0.10 8.17
C SER A 149 17.39 -0.98 8.77
N ASP A 150 17.00 -1.99 7.97
CA ASP A 150 16.19 -3.09 8.46
C ASP A 150 17.01 -4.05 9.32
N GLN A 151 16.74 -4.03 10.63
CA GLN A 151 17.34 -4.98 11.56
C GLN A 151 16.56 -6.30 11.50
N PRO A 152 17.25 -7.46 11.47
CA PRO A 152 16.60 -8.75 11.62
C PRO A 152 15.81 -8.78 12.93
N GLY A 153 14.47 -8.90 12.83
CA GLY A 153 13.55 -8.91 13.97
C GLY A 153 12.75 -7.61 14.21
N GLY A 154 12.85 -6.63 13.30
CA GLY A 154 12.03 -5.41 13.33
C GLY A 154 10.54 -5.67 13.03
N PRO A 155 9.60 -5.01 13.74
CA PRO A 155 8.17 -5.32 13.68
C PRO A 155 7.36 -4.64 12.56
N ALA A 156 7.98 -3.88 11.64
CA ALA A 156 7.24 -3.13 10.61
C ALA A 156 7.90 -3.22 9.24
N SER A 157 7.08 -3.54 8.22
CA SER A 157 7.45 -3.38 6.82
C SER A 157 7.65 -1.89 6.52
N ARG A 158 8.59 -1.49 5.67
CA ARG A 158 8.83 -0.07 5.35
C ARG A 158 8.41 0.26 3.93
N ALA A 159 7.92 1.47 3.70
CA ALA A 159 7.56 1.94 2.36
C ALA A 159 7.80 3.43 2.19
N LEU A 160 8.09 3.83 0.95
CA LEU A 160 8.15 5.23 0.54
C LEU A 160 6.88 5.58 -0.23
N VAL A 161 6.33 6.77 -0.01
CA VAL A 161 5.27 7.34 -0.84
C VAL A 161 5.67 8.72 -1.35
N VAL A 162 5.62 8.90 -2.67
CA VAL A 162 5.92 10.16 -3.34
C VAL A 162 4.63 10.93 -3.57
N ILE A 163 4.61 12.20 -3.16
CA ILE A 163 3.42 13.06 -3.24
C ILE A 163 3.79 14.33 -3.98
N ALA A 164 3.08 14.61 -5.06
CA ALA A 164 3.17 15.87 -5.80
C ALA A 164 1.88 16.68 -5.67
N ASP A 165 1.90 17.94 -6.10
CA ASP A 165 0.67 18.70 -6.29
C ASP A 165 -0.08 18.14 -7.50
N ALA A 166 -1.41 18.04 -7.43
CA ALA A 166 -2.26 17.48 -8.49
C ALA A 166 -2.01 18.12 -9.87
N SER A 167 -1.68 19.41 -9.91
CA SER A 167 -1.36 20.13 -11.15
C SER A 167 -0.06 19.69 -11.82
N THR A 168 0.87 19.12 -11.06
CA THR A 168 2.20 18.69 -11.53
C THR A 168 2.38 17.18 -11.52
N GLU A 169 1.49 16.46 -10.86
CA GLU A 169 1.57 15.02 -10.63
C GLU A 169 1.71 14.22 -11.93
N PRO A 170 0.89 14.42 -12.99
CA PRO A 170 0.96 13.56 -14.17
C PRO A 170 2.31 13.67 -14.90
N GLU A 171 2.83 14.88 -15.03
CA GLU A 171 4.11 15.14 -15.72
C GLU A 171 5.29 14.58 -14.91
N LEU A 172 5.32 14.87 -13.60
CA LEU A 172 6.39 14.38 -12.72
C LEU A 172 6.41 12.86 -12.64
N ARG A 173 5.23 12.23 -12.59
CA ARG A 173 5.08 10.77 -12.58
C ARG A 173 5.59 10.15 -13.88
N ALA A 174 5.17 10.67 -15.03
CA ALA A 174 5.59 10.16 -16.33
C ALA A 174 7.12 10.29 -16.50
N ARG A 175 7.67 11.44 -16.11
CA ARG A 175 9.12 11.68 -16.13
C ARG A 175 9.87 10.71 -15.22
N LEU A 176 9.38 10.52 -13.99
CA LEU A 176 10.00 9.60 -13.04
C LEU A 176 9.94 8.14 -13.54
N ALA A 177 8.80 7.71 -14.09
CA ALA A 177 8.66 6.38 -14.68
C ALA A 177 9.67 6.15 -15.81
N ALA A 178 9.84 7.13 -16.71
CA ALA A 178 10.84 7.07 -17.78
C ALA A 178 12.28 7.00 -17.25
N GLN A 179 12.62 7.81 -16.24
CA GLN A 179 13.94 7.78 -15.60
C GLN A 179 14.22 6.47 -14.86
N ARG A 180 13.22 5.88 -14.20
CA ARG A 180 13.41 4.60 -13.50
C ARG A 180 13.58 3.45 -14.48
N ALA A 181 12.92 3.49 -15.64
CA ALA A 181 13.09 2.49 -16.68
C ALA A 181 14.54 2.40 -17.20
N SER A 182 15.31 3.51 -17.17
CA SER A 182 16.71 3.52 -17.62
C SER A 182 17.73 3.12 -16.55
N LEU A 183 17.37 3.15 -15.26
CA LEU A 183 18.28 2.90 -14.13
C LEU A 183 18.38 1.41 -13.71
N GLY A 184 17.59 0.54 -14.32
CA GLY A 184 17.54 -0.89 -13.98
C GLY A 184 16.85 -1.16 -12.63
N GLU A 185 16.55 -2.43 -12.39
CA GLU A 185 15.78 -2.86 -11.22
C GLU A 185 16.68 -3.05 -9.98
N ARG A 186 16.15 -2.74 -8.79
CA ARG A 186 16.82 -2.85 -7.49
C ARG A 186 16.02 -3.79 -6.58
N PRO A 187 16.38 -5.08 -6.49
CA PRO A 187 15.62 -6.05 -5.71
C PRO A 187 15.69 -5.80 -4.18
N ASP A 188 16.75 -5.18 -3.69
CA ASP A 188 17.01 -4.94 -2.25
C ASP A 188 16.54 -3.55 -1.78
N ALA A 189 15.48 -2.99 -2.38
CA ALA A 189 14.94 -1.68 -2.03
C ALA A 189 13.55 -1.82 -1.38
N VAL A 190 13.21 -0.89 -0.48
CA VAL A 190 11.82 -0.79 0.01
C VAL A 190 10.90 -0.36 -1.14
N PRO A 191 9.62 -0.79 -1.15
CA PRO A 191 8.67 -0.39 -2.17
C PRO A 191 8.48 1.13 -2.21
N VAL A 192 8.34 1.65 -3.43
CA VAL A 192 8.11 3.08 -3.68
C VAL A 192 6.76 3.25 -4.37
N TYR A 193 5.88 3.97 -3.71
CA TYR A 193 4.54 4.28 -4.18
C TYR A 193 4.44 5.72 -4.67
N TRP A 194 3.54 5.93 -5.61
CA TRP A 194 3.17 7.25 -6.12
C TRP A 194 1.71 7.53 -5.81
N LEU A 195 1.44 8.62 -5.10
CA LEU A 195 0.08 8.99 -4.74
C LEU A 195 -0.67 9.59 -5.94
N LEU A 196 -1.63 8.84 -6.46
CA LEU A 196 -2.46 9.26 -7.59
C LEU A 196 -3.29 10.49 -7.25
N GLY A 197 -3.29 11.49 -8.13
CA GLY A 197 -3.98 12.76 -7.92
C GLY A 197 -3.33 13.65 -6.85
N GLY A 198 -2.17 13.24 -6.32
CA GLY A 198 -1.34 14.06 -5.44
C GLY A 198 -1.97 14.41 -4.10
N TRP A 199 -1.45 15.46 -3.48
CA TRP A 199 -1.88 15.92 -2.16
C TRP A 199 -3.39 16.22 -2.08
N GLN A 200 -3.95 16.81 -3.14
CA GLN A 200 -5.36 17.19 -3.19
C GLN A 200 -6.29 15.98 -3.21
N ALA A 201 -5.91 14.87 -3.85
CA ALA A 201 -6.68 13.64 -3.81
C ALA A 201 -6.75 13.06 -2.39
N TYR A 202 -5.64 13.13 -1.64
CA TYR A 202 -5.62 12.78 -0.22
C TYR A 202 -6.55 13.68 0.59
N GLN A 203 -6.44 15.00 0.44
CA GLN A 203 -7.30 15.95 1.16
C GLN A 203 -8.79 15.73 0.88
N ALA A 204 -9.15 15.49 -0.39
CA ALA A 204 -10.52 15.19 -0.79
C ALA A 204 -11.03 13.89 -0.15
N GLN A 205 -10.19 12.85 -0.08
CA GLN A 205 -10.54 11.59 0.56
C GLN A 205 -10.75 11.76 2.07
N VAL A 206 -9.87 12.50 2.77
CA VAL A 206 -10.04 12.81 4.19
C VAL A 206 -11.33 13.59 4.45
N ALA A 207 -11.60 14.62 3.64
CA ALA A 207 -12.83 15.40 3.75
C ALA A 207 -14.09 14.53 3.52
N SER A 208 -14.05 13.62 2.54
CA SER A 208 -15.13 12.66 2.28
C SER A 208 -15.38 11.76 3.50
N MET A 209 -14.32 11.23 4.11
CA MET A 209 -14.44 10.39 5.31
C MET A 209 -15.01 11.17 6.52
N GLN A 210 -14.61 12.43 6.70
CA GLN A 210 -15.16 13.30 7.74
C GLN A 210 -16.65 13.62 7.48
N ALA A 211 -17.05 13.85 6.23
CA ALA A 211 -18.45 14.05 5.86
C ALA A 211 -19.32 12.81 6.14
N ILE A 212 -18.78 11.60 5.89
CA ILE A 212 -19.46 10.35 6.25
C ILE A 212 -19.58 10.22 7.77
N GLY A 213 -18.50 10.49 8.52
CA GLY A 213 -18.49 10.42 9.98
C GLY A 213 -19.48 11.38 10.64
N THR A 214 -19.58 12.61 10.16
CA THR A 214 -20.57 13.59 10.62
C THR A 214 -22.00 13.15 10.30
N THR A 215 -22.23 12.53 9.13
CA THR A 215 -23.55 12.03 8.72
C THR A 215 -23.95 10.74 9.45
N ALA A 216 -23.00 9.89 9.84
CA ALA A 216 -23.26 8.65 10.58
C ALA A 216 -23.85 8.88 11.98
N GLY A 217 -23.68 10.08 12.54
CA GLY A 217 -24.34 10.53 13.78
C GLY A 217 -25.75 11.11 13.59
N HIS A 218 -26.21 11.29 12.35
CA HIS A 218 -27.53 11.81 12.04
C HIS A 218 -28.50 10.68 11.66
N ARG A 219 -29.76 10.80 12.10
CA ARG A 219 -30.83 9.84 11.77
C ARG A 219 -31.01 9.82 10.25
N LEU A 220 -30.69 8.70 9.60
CA LEU A 220 -30.88 8.53 8.16
C LEU A 220 -32.35 8.83 7.81
N GLN A 221 -32.57 9.84 6.97
CA GLN A 221 -33.90 10.11 6.43
C GLN A 221 -34.27 8.97 5.48
N ALA A 222 -35.29 8.20 5.86
CA ALA A 222 -36.00 7.15 5.13
C ALA A 222 -35.17 6.27 4.16
N ALA A 223 -35.19 4.95 4.39
CA ALA A 223 -34.67 3.99 3.44
C ALA A 223 -35.23 4.21 2.02
N CYS A 224 -34.34 4.28 1.02
CA CYS A 224 -34.74 4.24 -0.38
C CYS A 224 -35.60 2.98 -0.62
N GLY A 225 -36.78 3.15 -1.23
CA GLY A 225 -37.65 2.03 -1.61
C GLY A 225 -39.02 1.97 -0.93
N ARG A 226 -39.48 3.03 -0.27
CA ARG A 226 -40.89 3.14 0.15
C ARG A 226 -41.70 3.80 -0.97
N PHE A 227 -42.22 2.98 -1.88
CA PHE A 227 -43.41 3.29 -2.69
C PHE A 227 -44.61 2.58 -2.07
#